data_AF-A0A485AKL3-F1
#
_entry.id   AF-A0A485AKL3-F1
#
_cell.length_a   1.000
_cell.length_b   1.000
_cell.length_c   1.000
_cell.angle_alpha   90.00
_cell.angle_beta   90.00
_cell.angle_gamma   90.00
#
_symmetry.space_group_name_H-M   'P 1'
#
loop_
_entity.id
_entity.type
_entity.pdbx_description
1 polymer ?
#
loop_
_entity_poly.entity_id
_entity_poly.type
_entity_poly.pdbx_seq_one_letter_code
_entity_poly.pdbx_strand_id
1 'polypeptide(L)'
;MGSKRRTPSSRDAQLRQRFRQQLEKNSITSPNIFGVWGIALAYQHGLPWLDALNGYLRSNAHYLADAIQTHFPEWKMMTPESSYLAWIDVSGSGRTATEVVNHFAHHAGSLLRMVVIMFRMASVSSALTLAHSATGWNRR
;
A
#
# COMPACT_ATOMS: atom_id res chain seq x y z
N MET A 1 8.89 23.74 -32.45
CA MET A 1 9.51 23.73 -31.11
C MET A 1 9.78 22.28 -30.74
N GLY A 2 11.01 21.80 -30.97
CA GLY A 2 11.37 20.38 -30.90
C GLY A 2 11.72 19.94 -29.48
N SER A 3 11.00 18.95 -28.96
CA SER A 3 11.31 18.30 -27.68
C SER A 3 12.68 17.62 -27.77
N LYS A 4 13.66 18.12 -27.01
CA LYS A 4 14.98 17.48 -26.83
C LYS A 4 14.77 16.13 -26.15
N ARG A 5 14.79 15.03 -26.92
CA ARG A 5 14.87 13.69 -26.34
C ARG A 5 16.17 13.59 -25.55
N ARG A 6 16.05 13.44 -24.22
CA ARG A 6 17.18 13.26 -23.31
C ARG A 6 17.85 11.93 -23.65
N THR A 7 19.04 11.96 -24.25
CA THR A 7 19.82 10.75 -24.52
C THR A 7 20.18 10.10 -23.18
N PRO A 8 19.98 8.78 -23.01
CA PRO A 8 20.34 8.11 -21.77
C PRO A 8 21.82 8.30 -21.49
N SER A 9 22.19 8.68 -20.27
CA SER A 9 23.60 8.81 -19.91
C SER A 9 24.28 7.44 -19.94
N SER A 10 25.61 7.42 -20.10
CA SER A 10 26.39 6.17 -20.08
C SER A 10 26.22 5.38 -18.77
N ARG A 11 26.00 6.08 -17.64
CA ARG A 11 25.70 5.44 -16.35
C ARG A 11 24.34 4.74 -16.34
N ASP A 12 23.32 5.35 -16.93
CA ASP A 12 21.98 4.73 -17.00
C ASP A 12 22.00 3.48 -17.89
N ALA A 13 22.79 3.49 -18.96
CA ALA A 13 22.97 2.33 -19.83
C ALA A 13 23.64 1.16 -19.10
N GLN A 14 24.71 1.43 -18.35
CA GLN A 14 25.39 0.42 -17.53
C GLN A 14 24.49 -0.13 -16.43
N LEU A 15 23.70 0.72 -15.75
CA LEU A 15 22.76 0.28 -14.72
C LEU A 15 21.64 -0.60 -15.31
N ARG A 16 21.05 -0.21 -16.44
CA ARG A 16 20.05 -1.03 -17.15
C ARG A 16 20.61 -2.40 -17.56
N GLN A 17 21.86 -2.44 -18.03
CA GLN A 17 22.52 -3.69 -18.42
C GLN A 17 22.73 -4.60 -17.22
N ARG A 18 23.25 -4.06 -16.11
CA ARG A 18 23.40 -4.81 -14.85
C ARG A 18 22.06 -5.34 -14.35
N PHE A 19 21.00 -4.55 -14.41
CA PHE A 19 19.66 -4.98 -14.02
C PHE A 19 19.12 -6.12 -14.89
N ARG A 20 19.25 -6.02 -16.22
CA ARG A 20 18.85 -7.10 -17.14
C ARG A 20 19.58 -8.41 -16.88
N GLN A 21 20.90 -8.35 -16.63
CA GLN A 21 21.69 -9.54 -16.29
C GLN A 21 21.19 -10.22 -15.01
N GLN A 22 20.69 -9.47 -14.02
CA GLN A 22 20.11 -10.05 -12.81
C GLN A 22 18.75 -10.69 -13.07
N LEU A 23 17.91 -10.08 -13.92
CA LEU A 23 16.62 -10.69 -14.31
C LEU A 23 16.82 -12.01 -15.07
N GLU A 24 17.80 -12.05 -15.98
CA GLU A 24 18.18 -13.26 -16.71
C GLU A 24 18.67 -14.37 -15.79
N LYS A 25 19.56 -14.05 -14.84
CA LYS A 25 20.04 -15.02 -13.84
C LYS A 25 18.92 -15.60 -12.98
N ASN A 26 17.87 -14.82 -12.72
CA ASN A 26 16.72 -15.24 -11.92
C ASN A 26 15.60 -15.87 -12.76
N SER A 27 15.80 -16.08 -14.07
CA SER A 27 14.79 -16.58 -15.01
C SER A 27 13.50 -15.74 -15.06
N ILE A 28 13.57 -14.45 -14.72
CA ILE A 28 12.46 -13.49 -14.78
C ILE A 28 12.54 -12.73 -16.11
N THR A 29 12.43 -13.47 -17.20
CA THR A 29 12.68 -12.93 -18.56
C THR A 29 11.44 -12.96 -19.46
N SER A 30 10.47 -13.82 -19.14
CA SER A 30 9.29 -14.04 -19.98
C SER A 30 8.02 -13.73 -19.19
N PRO A 31 7.44 -12.52 -19.36
CA PRO A 31 6.16 -12.20 -18.76
C PRO A 31 5.04 -13.06 -19.39
N ASN A 32 4.01 -13.36 -18.60
CA ASN A 32 2.79 -14.01 -19.10
C ASN A 32 2.17 -13.17 -20.23
N ILE A 33 1.75 -13.81 -21.32
CA ILE A 33 1.20 -13.15 -22.52
C ILE A 33 -0.02 -12.29 -22.17
N PHE A 34 -0.89 -12.75 -21.26
CA PHE A 34 -2.03 -11.96 -20.79
C PHE A 34 -1.61 -10.76 -19.95
N GLY A 35 -0.52 -10.89 -19.18
CA GLY A 35 0.02 -9.79 -18.38
C GLY A 35 0.55 -8.65 -19.25
N VAL A 36 1.22 -8.98 -20.36
CA VAL A 36 1.72 -7.99 -21.32
C VAL A 36 0.57 -7.20 -21.93
N TRP A 37 -0.45 -7.88 -22.45
CA TRP A 37 -1.62 -7.24 -23.04
C TRP A 37 -2.46 -6.48 -22.01
N GLY A 38 -2.67 -7.07 -20.83
CA GLY A 38 -3.44 -6.44 -19.76
C GLY A 38 -2.81 -5.12 -19.30
N ILE A 39 -1.49 -5.09 -19.09
CA ILE A 39 -0.76 -3.86 -18.76
C ILE A 39 -0.84 -2.87 -19.92
N ALA A 40 -0.56 -3.29 -21.16
CA ALA A 40 -0.59 -2.39 -22.32
C ALA A 40 -1.95 -1.68 -22.47
N LEU A 41 -3.04 -2.43 -22.41
CA LEU A 41 -4.39 -1.89 -22.52
C LEU A 41 -4.77 -1.03 -21.30
N ALA A 42 -4.37 -1.43 -20.09
CA ALA A 42 -4.61 -0.63 -18.88
C ALA A 42 -3.95 0.75 -18.98
N TYR A 43 -2.69 0.84 -19.46
CA TYR A 43 -2.01 2.13 -19.62
C TYR A 43 -2.53 2.94 -20.80
N GLN A 44 -3.06 2.31 -21.85
CA GLN A 44 -3.58 3.00 -23.04
C GLN A 44 -5.02 3.49 -22.86
N HIS A 45 -5.86 2.73 -22.15
CA HIS A 45 -7.32 2.95 -22.12
C HIS A 45 -7.90 3.01 -20.70
N GLY A 46 -7.10 2.81 -19.65
CA GLY A 46 -7.59 2.73 -18.28
C GLY A 46 -7.91 4.07 -17.62
N LEU A 47 -7.57 5.21 -18.24
CA LEU A 47 -7.73 6.54 -17.63
C LEU A 47 -9.17 6.84 -17.19
N PRO A 48 -10.21 6.65 -18.04
CA PRO A 48 -11.60 6.95 -17.64
C PRO A 48 -12.08 6.07 -16.49
N TRP A 49 -11.66 4.80 -16.46
CA TRP A 49 -11.97 3.89 -15.36
C TRP A 49 -11.26 4.32 -14.07
N LEU A 50 -9.99 4.73 -14.16
CA LEU A 50 -9.21 5.21 -13.02
C LEU A 50 -9.82 6.49 -12.41
N ASP A 51 -10.29 7.42 -13.23
CA ASP A 51 -10.95 8.64 -12.78
C ASP A 51 -12.25 8.33 -12.03
N ALA A 52 -13.08 7.43 -12.58
CA ALA A 52 -14.29 6.96 -11.92
C ALA A 52 -13.99 6.23 -10.59
N LEU A 53 -12.97 5.37 -10.58
CA LEU A 53 -12.53 4.67 -9.38
C LEU A 53 -12.05 5.65 -8.31
N ASN A 54 -11.26 6.65 -8.68
CA ASN A 54 -10.79 7.67 -7.74
C ASN A 54 -11.95 8.47 -7.12
N GLY A 55 -12.98 8.78 -7.91
CA GLY A 55 -14.21 9.40 -7.41
C GLY A 55 -14.93 8.51 -6.39
N TYR A 56 -15.10 7.23 -6.71
CA TYR A 56 -15.71 6.25 -5.81
C TYR A 56 -14.92 6.08 -4.49
N LEU A 57 -13.60 5.90 -4.59
CA LEU A 57 -12.73 5.74 -3.41
C LEU A 57 -12.75 6.97 -2.51
N ARG A 58 -12.79 8.17 -3.09
CA ARG A 58 -12.91 9.42 -2.33
C ARG A 58 -14.25 9.51 -1.59
N SER A 59 -15.34 9.15 -2.25
CA SER A 59 -16.66 9.09 -1.63
C SER A 59 -16.70 8.10 -0.47
N ASN A 60 -16.09 6.93 -0.63
CA ASN A 60 -16.00 5.93 0.43
C ASN A 60 -15.15 6.40 1.60
N ALA A 61 -14.05 7.12 1.35
CA ALA A 61 -13.20 7.66 2.40
C ALA A 61 -13.95 8.72 3.24
N HIS A 62 -14.73 9.60 2.60
CA HIS A 62 -15.58 10.56 3.32
C HIS A 62 -16.67 9.85 4.13
N TYR A 63 -17.38 8.90 3.51
CA TYR A 63 -18.40 8.12 4.21
C TYR A 63 -17.84 7.41 5.46
N LEU A 64 -16.65 6.81 5.34
CA LEU A 64 -15.98 6.16 6.46
C LEU A 64 -15.58 7.16 7.55
N ALA A 65 -15.04 8.33 7.17
CA ALA A 65 -14.66 9.36 8.11
C ALA A 65 -15.86 9.86 8.92
N ASP A 66 -17.00 10.11 8.25
CA ASP A 66 -18.25 10.55 8.88
C ASP A 66 -18.79 9.46 9.83
N ALA A 67 -18.76 8.20 9.42
CA ALA A 67 -19.19 7.07 10.24
C ALA A 67 -18.33 6.91 11.49
N ILE A 68 -17.00 7.05 11.37
CA ILE A 68 -16.08 7.00 12.51
C ILE A 68 -16.35 8.16 13.46
N GLN A 69 -16.48 9.38 12.95
CA GLN A 69 -16.75 10.55 13.78
C GLN A 69 -18.09 10.44 14.53
N THR A 70 -19.10 9.83 13.90
CA THR A 70 -20.44 9.68 14.47
C THR A 70 -20.53 8.55 15.51
N HIS A 71 -19.96 7.38 15.18
CA HIS A 71 -20.13 6.17 16.00
C HIS A 71 -18.95 5.87 16.93
N PHE A 72 -17.76 6.39 16.63
CA PHE A 72 -16.51 6.13 17.35
C PHE A 72 -15.73 7.43 17.58
N PRO A 73 -16.24 8.37 18.39
CA PRO A 73 -15.63 9.70 18.57
C PRO A 73 -14.22 9.66 19.17
N GLU A 74 -13.85 8.55 19.82
CA GLU A 74 -12.50 8.33 20.39
C GLU A 74 -11.48 7.85 19.34
N TRP A 75 -11.93 7.47 18.14
CA TRP A 75 -11.07 7.02 17.06
C TRP A 75 -10.74 8.18 16.13
N LYS A 76 -9.50 8.17 15.61
CA LYS A 76 -9.02 9.21 14.70
C LYS A 76 -8.63 8.59 13.37
N MET A 77 -9.35 8.96 12.31
CA MET A 77 -8.99 8.57 10.94
C MET A 77 -8.05 9.62 10.33
N MET A 78 -6.95 9.16 9.74
CA MET A 78 -6.09 9.99 8.90
C MET A 78 -6.73 10.16 7.51
N THR A 79 -6.81 11.40 7.01
CA THR A 79 -7.30 11.67 5.65
C THR A 79 -6.29 11.11 4.63
N PRO A 80 -6.69 10.17 3.74
CA PRO A 80 -5.76 9.61 2.76
C PRO A 80 -5.46 10.65 1.66
N GLU A 81 -4.20 11.06 1.52
CA GLU A 81 -3.74 11.89 0.40
C GLU A 81 -3.43 11.07 -0.85
N SER A 82 -3.09 9.80 -0.67
CA SER A 82 -2.85 8.81 -1.72
C SER A 82 -3.17 7.40 -1.20
N SER A 83 -3.40 6.45 -2.11
CA SER A 83 -3.85 5.09 -1.83
C SER A 83 -5.33 4.95 -1.44
N TYR A 84 -5.82 3.71 -1.47
CA TYR A 84 -7.19 3.31 -1.09
C TYR A 84 -7.27 2.74 0.34
N LEU A 85 -6.22 2.94 1.14
CA LEU A 85 -6.08 2.44 2.50
C LEU A 85 -6.43 3.53 3.51
N ALA A 86 -7.36 3.25 4.44
CA ALA A 86 -7.62 4.13 5.57
C ALA A 86 -6.78 3.73 6.77
N TRP A 87 -6.22 4.74 7.44
CA TRP A 87 -5.48 4.57 8.66
C TRP A 87 -6.30 5.12 9.81
N ILE A 88 -6.63 4.26 10.78
CA ILE A 88 -7.44 4.61 11.95
C ILE A 88 -6.61 4.36 13.19
N ASP A 89 -6.48 5.40 14.02
CA ASP A 89 -5.93 5.33 15.35
C ASP A 89 -7.05 5.04 16.35
N VAL A 90 -6.91 3.93 17.07
CA VAL A 90 -7.86 3.44 18.07
C VAL A 90 -7.34 3.58 19.50
N SER A 91 -6.18 4.21 19.70
CA SER A 91 -5.54 4.38 21.01
C SER A 91 -6.44 5.08 22.03
N GLY A 92 -7.35 5.95 21.57
CA GLY A 92 -8.32 6.64 22.41
C GLY A 92 -9.35 5.72 23.09
N SER A 93 -9.61 4.54 22.53
CA SER A 93 -10.64 3.61 23.05
C SER A 93 -10.18 2.70 24.19
N GLY A 94 -8.92 2.84 24.64
CA GLY A 94 -8.35 1.99 25.70
C GLY A 94 -8.14 0.52 25.29
N ARG A 95 -8.32 0.20 24.01
CA ARG A 95 -8.13 -1.15 23.44
C ARG A 95 -6.96 -1.16 22.47
N THR A 96 -6.31 -2.32 22.36
CA THR A 96 -5.30 -2.55 21.34
C THR A 96 -5.94 -2.76 19.98
N ALA A 97 -5.21 -2.45 18.91
CA ALA A 97 -5.66 -2.70 17.54
C ALA A 97 -6.06 -4.18 17.32
N THR A 98 -5.33 -5.12 17.93
CA THR A 98 -5.61 -6.56 17.83
C THR A 98 -6.96 -6.91 18.46
N GLU A 99 -7.28 -6.36 19.63
CA GLU A 99 -8.57 -6.59 20.29
C GLU A 99 -9.73 -6.03 19.46
N VAL A 100 -9.54 -4.84 18.87
CA VAL A 100 -10.54 -4.23 17.98
C VAL A 100 -10.77 -5.10 16.74
N VAL A 101 -9.70 -5.53 16.07
CA VAL A 101 -9.78 -6.41 14.89
C VAL A 101 -10.47 -7.74 15.24
N ASN A 102 -10.07 -8.38 16.33
CA ASN A 102 -10.67 -9.65 16.77
C ASN A 102 -12.15 -9.47 17.11
N HIS A 103 -12.50 -8.37 17.76
CA HIS A 103 -13.90 -8.08 18.08
C HIS A 103 -14.77 -8.00 16.81
N PHE A 104 -14.34 -7.26 15.79
CA PHE A 104 -15.07 -7.21 14.52
C PHE A 104 -15.06 -8.54 13.76
N ALA A 105 -13.95 -9.26 13.77
CA ALA A 105 -13.86 -10.55 13.10
C ALA A 105 -14.83 -11.58 13.68
N HIS A 106 -15.01 -11.61 15.00
CA HIS A 106 -15.85 -12.60 15.68
C HIS A 106 -17.32 -12.17 15.84
N HIS A 107 -17.60 -10.87 15.99
CA HIS A 107 -18.95 -10.40 16.32
C HIS A 107 -19.66 -9.68 15.17
N ALA A 108 -18.92 -9.09 14.23
CA ALA A 108 -19.52 -8.39 13.09
C ALA A 108 -19.51 -9.22 11.80
N GLY A 109 -18.82 -10.37 11.76
CA GLY A 109 -18.69 -11.22 10.58
C GLY A 109 -17.93 -10.57 9.41
N SER A 110 -17.46 -9.33 9.59
CA SER A 110 -16.74 -8.55 8.60
C SER A 110 -15.24 -8.63 8.87
N LEU A 111 -14.51 -9.38 8.05
CA LEU A 111 -13.12 -9.02 7.76
C LEU A 111 -13.20 -7.72 6.95
N LEU A 112 -13.17 -6.56 7.63
CA LEU A 112 -13.32 -5.21 7.06
C LEU A 112 -12.66 -5.11 5.66
N ARG A 113 -13.47 -5.36 4.64
CA ARG A 113 -13.11 -5.38 3.23
C ARG A 113 -14.09 -4.50 2.49
N MET A 114 -14.00 -3.22 2.79
CA MET A 114 -13.97 -2.19 1.77
C MET A 114 -13.23 -1.02 2.42
N VAL A 115 -12.12 -0.61 1.79
CA VAL A 115 -11.00 0.08 2.44
C VAL A 115 -10.23 -0.89 3.34
N VAL A 116 -9.05 -1.35 2.90
CA VAL A 116 -8.16 -2.09 3.80
C VAL A 116 -7.75 -1.11 4.90
N ILE A 117 -8.36 -1.28 6.07
CA ILE A 117 -8.10 -0.48 7.26
C ILE A 117 -6.82 -1.03 7.89
N MET A 118 -5.77 -0.22 7.89
CA MET A 118 -4.56 -0.53 8.62
C MET A 118 -4.56 0.27 9.92
N PHE A 119 -4.60 -0.43 11.05
CA PHE A 119 -4.49 0.18 12.36
C PHE A 119 -3.02 0.52 12.61
N ARG A 120 -2.71 1.81 12.79
CA ARG A 120 -1.38 2.22 13.21
C ARG A 120 -1.27 1.98 14.72
N MET A 121 -0.45 1.01 15.13
CA MET A 121 -0.02 0.95 16.52
C MET A 121 0.82 2.20 16.82
N ALA A 122 0.34 3.04 17.75
CA ALA A 122 1.14 4.11 18.32
C ALA A 122 2.25 3.50 19.19
N SER A 123 3.38 3.10 18.59
CA SER A 123 4.71 3.18 19.20
C SER A 123 5.76 2.78 18.17
N VAL A 124 6.49 3.77 17.66
CA VAL A 124 7.64 3.59 16.77
C VAL A 124 8.84 2.95 17.51
N SER A 125 8.76 2.75 18.84
CA SER A 125 9.85 2.13 19.62
C SER A 125 9.88 0.60 19.60
N SER A 126 8.78 -0.09 19.29
CA SER A 126 8.73 -1.56 19.45
C SER A 126 9.14 -2.34 18.19
N ALA A 127 9.10 -1.73 17.01
CA ALA A 127 9.43 -2.39 15.74
C ALA A 127 10.95 -2.59 15.53
N LEU A 128 11.79 -1.76 16.15
CA LEU A 128 13.26 -1.88 16.04
C LEU A 128 13.84 -2.99 16.94
N THR A 129 13.12 -3.34 18.03
CA THR A 129 13.57 -4.32 19.02
C THR A 129 13.38 -5.77 18.55
N LEU A 130 12.38 -6.04 17.71
CA LEU A 130 12.16 -7.37 17.13
C LEU A 130 13.09 -7.68 15.94
N ALA A 131 13.69 -6.66 15.32
CA ALA A 131 14.69 -6.85 14.27
C ALA A 131 16.08 -7.20 14.83
N HIS A 132 16.39 -6.80 16.08
CA HIS A 132 17.69 -7.10 16.71
C HIS A 132 17.76 -8.48 17.38
N SER A 133 16.63 -9.14 17.65
CA SER A 133 16.61 -10.44 18.32
C SER A 133 16.67 -11.66 17.37
N ALA A 134 16.63 -11.44 16.05
CA ALA A 134 16.59 -12.51 15.04
C ALA A 134 17.92 -12.78 14.30
N THR A 135 18.99 -12.04 14.58
CA THR A 135 20.32 -12.29 13.99
C THR A 135 21.42 -12.30 15.04
N GLY A 136 21.31 -13.25 15.97
CA GLY A 136 22.45 -13.72 16.76
C GLY A 136 23.26 -14.75 15.98
N TRP A 137 23.98 -14.32 14.94
CA TRP A 137 25.02 -15.14 14.30
C TRP A 137 26.38 -14.42 14.33
N ASN A 138 27.02 -14.65 15.47
CA ASN A 138 28.44 -14.79 15.77
C ASN A 138 29.49 -13.74 15.34
N ARG A 139 30.28 -13.38 16.36
CA ARG A 139 31.50 -12.58 16.35
C ARG A 139 32.61 -13.22 15.52
N ARG A 140 33.31 -12.40 14.73
CA ARG A 140 34.76 -12.20 14.84
C ARG A 140 35.12 -10.81 14.36
#